data_AF-A0A8C0ZXQ0-F1
#
_entry.id   AF-A0A8C0ZXQ0-F1
#
_cell.length_a   1.000
_cell.length_b   1.000
_cell.length_c   1.000
_cell.angle_alpha   90.00
_cell.angle_beta   90.00
_cell.angle_gamma   90.00
#
_symmetry.space_group_name_H-M   'P 1'
#
loop_
_entity.id
_entity.type
_entity.pdbx_description
1 polymer ?
#
loop_
_entity_poly.entity_id
_entity_poly.type
_entity_poly.pdbx_seq_one_letter_code
_entity_poly.pdbx_strand_id
1 'polypeptide(L)'
;FCHYHFNIKSIESFAMNICGHFISSFDHVTRAHVYVEEVPWKRFEKNGVKHVHAFIHTPTGTHFCEVEQMRNGPPVIHSGIKDLKVLKTTQSGFEGFLKDQFTTLPEVKDRCFATQVYCKWRYHQSKDVDFEATWGTVWDIVLEKFAGPYDKGEYSPSVQKTLYDIQVLSLSQLPEKIWKSTCPKWD
;
A
#
# COMPACT_ATOMS: atom_id res chain seq x y z
N PHE A 1 5.70 24.26 -18.40
CA PHE A 1 4.38 23.67 -18.72
C PHE A 1 3.93 22.90 -17.48
N CYS A 2 3.08 23.38 -16.57
CA CYS A 2 1.78 24.02 -16.73
C CYS A 2 1.54 25.00 -15.56
N HIS A 3 0.98 26.18 -15.86
CA HIS A 3 0.72 27.28 -14.93
C HIS A 3 -0.64 27.15 -14.21
N TYR A 4 -1.00 25.94 -13.78
CA TYR A 4 -2.18 25.71 -12.95
C TYR A 4 -1.70 25.34 -11.54
N HIS A 5 -2.05 26.19 -10.56
CA HIS A 5 -1.95 25.85 -9.14
C HIS A 5 -2.96 24.74 -8.81
N PHE A 6 -2.69 23.51 -9.25
CA PHE A 6 -3.40 22.34 -8.75
C PHE A 6 -2.94 22.16 -7.30
N ASN A 7 -3.82 22.51 -6.36
CA ASN A 7 -3.62 22.14 -4.97
C ASN A 7 -3.65 20.60 -4.90
N ILE A 8 -2.49 19.98 -4.73
CA ILE A 8 -2.36 18.52 -4.63
C ILE A 8 -2.87 18.13 -3.25
N LYS A 9 -4.13 17.69 -3.19
CA LYS A 9 -4.73 17.16 -1.95
C LYS A 9 -4.30 15.72 -1.66
N SER A 10 -4.11 14.92 -2.71
CA SER A 10 -3.57 13.56 -2.67
C SER A 10 -2.93 13.23 -4.02
N ILE A 11 -2.06 12.20 -4.06
CA ILE A 11 -1.41 11.78 -5.30
C ILE A 11 -2.39 11.19 -6.33
N GLU A 12 -3.48 10.54 -5.90
CA GLU A 12 -4.55 10.02 -6.75
C GLU A 12 -5.33 11.14 -7.41
N SER A 13 -5.66 12.19 -6.64
CA SER A 13 -6.35 13.36 -7.17
C SER A 13 -5.51 14.04 -8.25
N PHE A 14 -4.20 14.12 -8.04
CA PHE A 14 -3.27 14.63 -9.03
C PHE A 14 -3.22 13.75 -10.28
N ALA A 15 -3.11 12.43 -10.13
CA ALA A 15 -3.10 11.48 -11.25
C ALA A 15 -4.41 11.51 -12.06
N MET A 16 -5.57 11.59 -11.39
CA MET A 16 -6.88 11.76 -12.03
C MET A 16 -6.95 13.05 -12.85
N ASN A 17 -6.45 14.17 -12.33
CA ASN A 17 -6.44 15.44 -13.04
C ASN A 17 -5.59 15.36 -14.32
N ILE A 18 -4.44 14.68 -14.27
CA ILE A 18 -3.59 14.46 -15.45
C ILE A 18 -4.31 13.59 -16.49
N CYS A 19 -4.88 12.46 -16.07
CA CYS A 19 -5.67 11.60 -16.96
C CYS A 19 -6.82 12.37 -17.62
N GLY A 20 -7.59 13.11 -16.83
CA GLY A 20 -8.71 13.93 -17.31
C GLY A 20 -8.27 15.01 -18.29
N HIS A 21 -7.13 15.66 -18.05
CA HIS A 21 -6.57 16.66 -18.96
C HIS A 21 -6.26 16.08 -20.34
N PHE A 22 -5.56 14.95 -20.42
CA PHE A 22 -5.21 14.35 -21.72
C PHE A 22 -6.43 13.81 -22.47
N ILE A 23 -7.35 13.15 -21.77
CA ILE A 23 -8.58 12.62 -22.38
C ILE A 23 -9.47 13.75 -22.91
N SER A 24 -9.60 14.86 -22.19
CA SER A 24 -10.46 15.99 -22.58
C SER A 24 -9.84 16.93 -23.62
N SER A 25 -8.50 17.09 -23.63
CA SER A 25 -7.85 18.09 -24.48
C SER A 25 -7.54 17.59 -25.90
N PHE A 26 -7.51 16.27 -26.13
CA PHE A 26 -7.05 15.70 -27.39
C PHE A 26 -7.95 14.56 -27.86
N ASP A 27 -8.78 14.79 -28.88
CA ASP A 27 -9.79 13.81 -29.34
C ASP A 27 -9.22 12.45 -29.79
N HIS A 28 -7.98 12.42 -30.27
CA HIS A 28 -7.32 11.19 -30.72
C HIS A 28 -6.75 10.34 -29.57
N VAL A 29 -6.67 10.88 -28.35
CA VAL A 29 -6.17 10.13 -27.18
C VAL A 29 -7.27 9.20 -26.69
N THR A 30 -7.07 7.90 -26.78
CA THR A 30 -8.07 6.88 -26.38
C THR A 30 -7.89 6.40 -24.95
N ARG A 31 -6.70 6.59 -24.37
CA ARG A 31 -6.34 6.13 -23.03
C ARG A 31 -5.24 6.99 -22.42
N ALA A 32 -5.38 7.28 -21.13
CA ALA A 32 -4.33 7.88 -20.30
C ALA A 32 -4.03 6.96 -19.11
N HIS A 33 -2.75 6.82 -18.78
CA HIS A 33 -2.30 6.05 -17.62
C HIS A 33 -1.21 6.85 -16.90
N VAL A 34 -1.39 7.06 -15.60
CA VAL A 34 -0.51 7.89 -14.77
C VAL A 34 -0.14 7.10 -13.52
N TYR A 35 1.17 6.93 -13.31
CA TYR A 35 1.77 6.40 -12.10
C TYR A 35 2.37 7.55 -11.30
N VAL A 36 2.09 7.62 -10.00
CA VAL A 36 2.65 8.62 -9.08
C VAL A 36 3.18 7.93 -7.84
N GLU A 37 4.32 8.40 -7.37
CA GLU A 37 4.94 7.97 -6.12
C GLU A 37 5.24 9.19 -5.28
N GLU A 38 4.83 9.16 -4.02
CA GLU A 38 5.10 10.21 -3.06
C GLU A 38 6.46 10.00 -2.41
N VAL A 39 7.31 11.03 -2.42
CA VAL A 39 8.54 11.00 -1.64
C VAL A 39 8.18 11.13 -0.16
N PRO A 40 8.58 10.19 0.73
CA PRO A 40 8.07 10.10 2.10
C PRO A 40 8.72 11.12 3.04
N TRP A 41 8.40 12.41 2.83
CA TRP A 41 8.80 13.50 3.71
C TRP A 41 7.90 13.57 4.93
N LYS A 42 8.49 13.40 6.12
CA LYS A 42 7.80 13.64 7.39
C LYS A 42 8.21 14.99 7.95
N ARG A 43 7.25 15.77 8.42
CA ARG A 43 7.54 17.05 9.10
C ARG A 43 8.37 16.79 10.36
N PHE A 44 9.41 17.60 10.58
CA PHE A 44 10.21 17.53 11.81
C PHE A 44 9.29 17.71 13.02
N GLU A 45 9.47 16.89 14.04
CA GLU A 45 8.69 16.95 15.28
C GLU A 45 9.59 16.69 16.49
N LYS A 46 9.46 17.53 17.52
CA LYS A 46 10.17 17.37 18.80
C LYS A 46 9.23 17.74 19.95
N ASN A 47 9.10 16.86 20.94
CA ASN A 47 8.21 17.06 22.11
C ASN A 47 6.76 17.39 21.70
N GLY A 48 6.24 16.77 20.63
CA GLY A 48 4.91 17.03 20.08
C GLY A 48 4.77 18.32 19.25
N VAL A 49 5.84 19.13 19.14
CA VAL A 49 5.83 20.37 18.36
C VAL A 49 6.38 20.11 16.96
N LYS A 50 5.56 20.39 15.94
CA LYS A 50 5.92 20.24 14.53
C LYS A 50 6.62 21.49 14.00
N HIS A 51 7.72 21.32 13.28
CA HIS A 51 8.47 22.43 12.68
C HIS A 51 7.67 23.06 11.52
N VAL A 52 7.73 24.38 11.37
CA VAL A 52 6.95 25.13 10.39
C VAL A 52 7.34 24.84 8.93
N HIS A 53 8.60 24.55 8.65
CA HIS A 53 9.12 24.33 7.29
C HIS A 53 10.26 23.29 7.16
N ALA A 54 10.53 22.48 8.19
CA ALA A 54 11.59 21.48 8.14
C ALA A 54 11.02 20.06 8.04
N PHE A 55 11.65 19.22 7.23
CA PHE A 55 11.19 17.87 6.88
C PHE A 55 12.36 16.89 6.87
N ILE A 56 12.11 15.65 7.30
CA ILE A 56 13.04 14.52 7.28
C ILE A 56 12.51 13.47 6.32
N HIS A 57 13.40 12.83 5.57
CA HIS A 57 13.04 11.71 4.71
C HIS A 57 12.90 10.44 5.57
N THR A 58 11.71 9.85 5.61
CA THR A 58 11.37 8.71 6.49
C THR A 58 10.68 7.60 5.70
N PRO A 59 11.44 6.66 5.11
CA PRO A 59 10.89 5.62 4.23
C PRO A 59 10.28 4.45 5.02
N THR A 60 9.22 4.72 5.79
CA THR A 60 8.47 3.72 6.58
C THR A 60 7.25 3.23 5.79
N GLY A 61 7.44 2.95 4.50
CA GLY A 61 6.36 2.70 3.53
C GLY A 61 6.08 3.93 2.66
N THR A 62 6.13 3.72 1.35
CA THR A 62 5.96 4.74 0.32
C THR A 62 4.56 4.64 -0.27
N HIS A 63 3.82 5.76 -0.27
CA HIS A 63 2.53 5.88 -0.94
C HIS A 63 2.74 6.00 -2.46
N PHE A 64 2.09 5.12 -3.22
CA PHE A 64 2.03 5.23 -4.67
C PHE A 64 0.61 5.03 -5.18
N CYS A 65 0.31 5.56 -6.36
CA CYS A 65 -0.96 5.34 -7.03
C CYS A 65 -0.80 5.12 -8.54
N GLU A 66 -1.80 4.45 -9.12
CA GLU A 66 -1.97 4.27 -10.56
C GLU A 66 -3.39 4.62 -10.95
N VAL A 67 -3.53 5.54 -11.90
CA VAL A 67 -4.82 5.91 -12.48
C VAL A 67 -4.79 5.62 -13.97
N GLU A 68 -5.73 4.79 -14.44
CA GLU A 68 -5.97 4.54 -15.85
C GLU A 68 -7.36 5.06 -16.24
N GLN A 69 -7.47 5.78 -17.35
CA GLN A 69 -8.74 6.25 -17.88
C GLN A 69 -8.83 6.00 -19.38
N MET A 70 -9.86 5.29 -19.80
CA MET A 70 -10.26 5.14 -21.20
C MET A 70 -11.13 6.33 -21.62
N ARG A 71 -11.09 6.73 -22.89
CA ARG A 71 -12.02 7.72 -23.45
C ARG A 71 -13.46 7.25 -23.24
N ASN A 72 -14.31 8.16 -22.77
CA ASN A 72 -15.72 7.90 -22.42
C ASN A 72 -15.92 6.87 -21.28
N GLY A 73 -14.86 6.50 -20.56
CA GLY A 73 -14.93 5.61 -19.40
C GLY A 73 -14.61 6.32 -18.08
N PRO A 74 -15.05 5.77 -16.94
CA PRO A 74 -14.61 6.25 -15.64
C PRO A 74 -13.12 5.94 -15.41
N PRO A 75 -12.41 6.72 -14.58
CA PRO A 75 -11.06 6.38 -14.17
C PRO A 75 -11.06 5.15 -13.26
N VAL A 76 -10.07 4.28 -13.45
CA VAL A 76 -9.75 3.17 -12.56
C VAL A 76 -8.56 3.58 -11.70
N ILE A 77 -8.74 3.57 -10.38
CA ILE A 77 -7.76 4.07 -9.42
C ILE A 77 -7.24 2.91 -8.58
N HIS A 78 -5.92 2.85 -8.47
CA HIS A 78 -5.22 2.02 -7.49
C HIS A 78 -4.37 2.90 -6.59
N SER A 79 -4.32 2.56 -5.31
CA SER A 79 -3.30 3.06 -4.39
C SER A 79 -2.53 1.89 -3.81
N GLY A 80 -1.40 2.17 -3.19
CA GLY A 80 -0.56 1.13 -2.64
C GLY A 80 0.51 1.62 -1.68
N ILE A 81 1.08 0.64 -1.02
CA ILE A 81 2.24 0.74 -0.14
C ILE A 81 3.34 -0.07 -0.80
N LYS A 82 4.53 0.52 -0.95
CA LYS A 82 5.75 -0.20 -1.31
C LYS A 82 6.90 0.23 -0.41
N ASP A 83 8.01 -0.48 -0.49
CA ASP A 83 9.25 -0.16 0.26
C ASP A 83 9.08 -0.12 1.80
N LEU A 84 8.01 -0.74 2.33
CA LEU A 84 7.80 -0.90 3.77
C LEU A 84 8.58 -2.14 4.25
N LYS A 85 9.72 -1.90 4.89
CA LYS A 85 10.57 -2.96 5.43
C LYS A 85 10.19 -3.26 6.88
N VAL A 86 9.84 -4.52 7.15
CA VAL A 86 9.48 -4.98 8.49
C VAL A 86 10.19 -6.29 8.82
N LEU A 87 10.50 -6.48 10.11
CA LEU A 87 11.16 -7.67 10.62
C LEU A 87 10.61 -7.99 12.01
N LYS A 88 10.31 -9.28 12.25
CA LYS A 88 10.16 -9.83 13.59
C LYS A 88 11.13 -11.00 13.78
N THR A 89 11.66 -11.12 14.99
CA THR A 89 12.75 -12.06 15.31
C THR A 89 12.26 -13.45 15.73
N THR A 90 10.97 -13.58 16.03
CA THR A 90 10.30 -14.80 16.52
C THR A 90 8.82 -14.76 16.11
N GLN A 91 7.99 -15.67 16.64
CA GLN A 91 6.55 -15.77 16.35
C GLN A 91 6.29 -15.99 14.85
N SER A 92 7.19 -16.72 14.19
CA SER A 92 7.00 -17.23 12.84
C SER A 92 7.54 -18.63 12.74
N GLY A 93 6.75 -19.54 12.20
CA GLY A 93 7.18 -20.89 11.86
C GLY A 93 6.95 -21.19 10.39
N PHE A 94 7.43 -22.35 9.97
CA PHE A 94 7.14 -22.95 8.68
C PHE A 94 7.31 -24.47 8.79
N GLU A 95 6.18 -25.16 8.89
CA GLU A 95 6.07 -26.61 9.07
C GLU A 95 4.86 -27.14 8.30
N GLY A 96 4.79 -28.46 8.08
CA GLY A 96 3.69 -29.12 7.38
C GLY A 96 3.68 -28.93 5.86
N PHE A 97 4.78 -28.46 5.26
CA PHE A 97 4.91 -28.35 3.81
C PHE A 97 5.17 -29.71 3.16
N LEU A 98 4.82 -29.83 1.88
CA LEU A 98 5.05 -31.03 1.09
C LEU A 98 6.55 -31.30 0.97
N LYS A 99 6.96 -32.53 1.28
CA LYS A 99 8.34 -32.99 1.17
C LYS A 99 8.46 -33.94 -0.01
N ASP A 100 9.37 -33.64 -0.92
CA ASP A 100 9.73 -34.46 -2.06
C ASP A 100 11.25 -34.74 -2.09
N GLN A 101 11.71 -35.41 -3.14
CA GLN A 101 13.13 -35.74 -3.36
C GLN A 101 14.05 -34.52 -3.50
N PHE A 102 13.52 -33.31 -3.64
CA PHE A 102 14.28 -32.06 -3.74
C PHE A 102 14.21 -31.22 -2.45
N THR A 103 13.44 -31.66 -1.45
CA THR A 103 13.20 -30.90 -0.23
C THR A 103 14.33 -31.11 0.78
N THR A 104 15.19 -30.11 0.91
CA THR A 104 16.27 -30.07 1.92
C THR A 104 15.95 -29.17 3.11
N LEU A 105 14.90 -28.36 3.01
CA LEU A 105 14.52 -27.39 4.03
C LEU A 105 13.99 -28.12 5.29
N PRO A 106 14.59 -27.92 6.48
CA PRO A 106 14.03 -28.42 7.72
C PRO A 106 12.80 -27.61 8.13
N GLU A 107 11.85 -28.28 8.78
CA GLU A 107 10.73 -27.60 9.43
C GLU A 107 11.22 -26.82 10.64
N VAL A 108 10.66 -25.64 10.85
CA VAL A 108 11.01 -24.76 11.96
C VAL A 108 9.75 -24.23 12.63
N LYS A 109 9.71 -24.30 13.96
CA LYS A 109 8.62 -23.74 14.76
C LYS A 109 8.87 -22.29 15.15
N ASP A 110 10.11 -21.85 15.06
CA ASP A 110 10.48 -20.46 15.28
C ASP A 110 11.60 -20.04 14.33
N ARG A 111 11.46 -18.86 13.73
CA ARG A 111 12.42 -18.24 12.82
C ARG A 111 12.19 -16.73 12.76
N CYS A 112 13.22 -16.00 12.32
CA CYS A 112 13.02 -14.62 11.88
C CYS A 112 12.12 -14.55 10.65
N PHE A 113 11.28 -13.52 10.60
CA PHE A 113 10.51 -13.17 9.42
C PHE A 113 10.79 -11.71 9.09
N ALA A 114 11.52 -11.49 7.99
CA ALA A 114 11.79 -10.19 7.40
C ALA A 114 11.17 -10.13 6.01
N THR A 115 10.76 -8.94 5.59
CA THR A 115 10.10 -8.73 4.30
C THR A 115 10.12 -7.25 3.91
N GLN A 116 10.04 -7.00 2.62
CA GLN A 116 9.61 -5.71 2.08
C GLN A 116 8.18 -5.82 1.54
N VAL A 117 7.23 -5.15 2.20
CA VAL A 117 5.81 -5.18 1.82
C VAL A 117 5.58 -4.40 0.53
N TYR A 118 4.93 -5.06 -0.41
CA TYR A 118 4.21 -4.42 -1.51
C TYR A 118 2.74 -4.78 -1.41
N CYS A 119 1.87 -3.78 -1.35
CA CYS A 119 0.42 -3.93 -1.41
C CYS A 119 -0.17 -2.90 -2.35
N LYS A 120 -1.11 -3.33 -3.19
CA LYS A 120 -1.83 -2.50 -4.15
C LYS A 120 -3.30 -2.87 -4.10
N TRP A 121 -4.15 -1.87 -3.98
CA TRP A 121 -5.59 -2.07 -3.96
C TRP A 121 -6.28 -1.21 -4.99
N ARG A 122 -7.41 -1.70 -5.51
CA ARG A 122 -8.27 -1.00 -6.46
C ARG A 122 -9.48 -0.41 -5.75
N TYR A 123 -9.83 0.84 -6.07
CA TYR A 123 -11.06 1.44 -5.56
C TYR A 123 -12.31 1.03 -6.36
N HIS A 124 -13.46 0.96 -5.69
CA HIS A 124 -14.77 0.75 -6.34
C HIS A 124 -15.21 1.99 -7.13
N GLN A 125 -15.11 3.15 -6.50
CA GLN A 125 -15.50 4.44 -7.06
C GLN A 125 -14.49 5.52 -6.69
N SER A 126 -14.46 6.60 -7.46
CA SER A 126 -13.55 7.73 -7.25
C SER A 126 -14.15 8.85 -6.38
N LYS A 127 -15.46 8.86 -6.16
CA LYS A 127 -16.15 9.91 -5.41
C LYS A 127 -16.09 9.65 -3.91
N ASP A 128 -15.89 10.73 -3.16
CA ASP A 128 -15.96 10.78 -1.68
C ASP A 128 -14.99 9.83 -0.96
N VAL A 129 -13.87 9.50 -1.61
CA VAL A 129 -12.78 8.71 -1.02
C VAL A 129 -11.75 9.65 -0.41
N ASP A 130 -11.55 9.53 0.90
CA ASP A 130 -10.35 10.04 1.56
C ASP A 130 -9.19 9.05 1.33
N PHE A 131 -8.37 9.32 0.32
CA PHE A 131 -7.29 8.45 -0.10
C PHE A 131 -6.20 8.33 0.96
N GLU A 132 -5.80 9.45 1.58
CA GLU A 132 -4.78 9.49 2.63
C GLU A 132 -5.21 8.70 3.87
N ALA A 133 -6.44 8.90 4.34
CA ALA A 133 -6.96 8.13 5.47
C ALA A 133 -7.06 6.63 5.13
N THR A 134 -7.42 6.29 3.90
CA THR A 134 -7.50 4.89 3.45
C THR A 134 -6.10 4.25 3.42
N TRP A 135 -5.11 4.96 2.88
CA TRP A 135 -3.72 4.50 2.88
C TRP A 135 -3.21 4.26 4.30
N GLY A 136 -3.43 5.22 5.22
CA GLY A 136 -3.05 5.08 6.62
C GLY A 136 -3.71 3.87 7.29
N THR A 137 -5.01 3.65 7.03
CA THR A 137 -5.74 2.47 7.55
C THR A 137 -5.12 1.16 7.06
N VAL A 138 -4.83 1.03 5.77
CA VAL A 138 -4.21 -0.20 5.23
C VAL A 138 -2.80 -0.38 5.78
N TRP A 139 -2.04 0.70 5.94
CA TRP A 139 -0.70 0.67 6.52
C TRP A 139 -0.73 0.17 7.98
N ASP A 140 -1.67 0.66 8.79
CA ASP A 140 -1.88 0.21 10.17
C ASP A 140 -2.26 -1.27 10.23
N ILE A 141 -3.18 -1.72 9.37
CA ILE A 141 -3.60 -3.13 9.26
C ILE A 141 -2.41 -4.04 8.92
N VAL A 142 -1.56 -3.62 7.97
CA VAL A 142 -0.37 -4.37 7.58
C VAL A 142 0.56 -4.55 8.79
N LEU A 143 0.83 -3.48 9.54
CA LEU A 143 1.68 -3.57 10.72
C LEU A 143 1.06 -4.40 11.84
N GLU A 144 -0.23 -4.21 12.11
CA GLU A 144 -0.97 -4.95 13.13
C GLU A 144 -0.91 -6.45 12.84
N LYS A 145 -1.22 -6.89 11.62
CA LYS A 145 -1.22 -8.32 11.26
C LYS A 145 0.15 -8.92 11.11
N PHE A 146 1.17 -8.11 10.82
CA PHE A 146 2.54 -8.59 10.81
C PHE A 146 3.08 -8.82 12.22
N ALA A 147 2.92 -7.84 13.11
CA ALA A 147 3.52 -7.83 14.44
C ALA A 147 2.66 -8.52 15.51
N GLY A 148 1.34 -8.33 15.46
CA GLY A 148 0.42 -8.68 16.54
C GLY A 148 0.49 -7.69 17.72
N PRO A 149 -0.09 -8.05 18.87
CA PRO A 149 -0.04 -7.24 20.09
C PRO A 149 1.40 -6.97 20.55
N TYR A 150 1.68 -5.74 20.98
CA TYR A 150 3.05 -5.27 21.27
C TYR A 150 3.74 -6.00 22.43
N ASP A 151 2.95 -6.57 23.34
CA ASP A 151 3.41 -7.26 24.55
C ASP A 151 3.77 -8.74 24.32
N LYS A 152 3.16 -9.39 23.33
CA LYS A 152 3.29 -10.85 23.11
C LYS A 152 3.51 -11.29 21.66
N GLY A 153 3.30 -10.39 20.71
CA GLY A 153 3.25 -10.68 19.27
C GLY A 153 2.14 -11.66 18.88
N GLU A 154 2.13 -12.05 17.61
CA GLU A 154 1.22 -13.06 17.08
C GLU A 154 1.97 -14.07 16.21
N TYR A 155 1.75 -15.36 16.48
CA TYR A 155 2.38 -16.45 15.76
C TYR A 155 1.82 -16.55 14.33
N SER A 156 2.71 -16.53 13.34
CA SER A 156 2.37 -16.75 11.94
C SER A 156 2.89 -18.12 11.47
N PRO A 157 2.01 -19.06 11.08
CA PRO A 157 2.42 -20.38 10.59
C PRO A 157 2.95 -20.34 9.14
N SER A 158 2.63 -19.27 8.40
CA SER A 158 3.11 -19.07 7.03
C SER A 158 2.92 -17.62 6.59
N VAL A 159 3.78 -17.16 5.68
CA VAL A 159 3.68 -15.82 5.08
C VAL A 159 2.34 -15.65 4.36
N GLN A 160 1.86 -16.71 3.70
CA GLN A 160 0.60 -16.75 2.96
C GLN A 160 -0.61 -16.50 3.87
N LYS A 161 -0.58 -17.02 5.10
CA LYS A 161 -1.65 -16.80 6.08
C LYS A 161 -1.69 -15.35 6.54
N THR A 162 -0.55 -14.78 6.94
CA THR A 162 -0.46 -13.36 7.33
C THR A 162 -0.91 -12.44 6.18
N LEU A 163 -0.49 -12.76 4.96
CA LEU A 163 -0.93 -12.09 3.73
C LEU A 163 -2.45 -12.08 3.56
N TYR A 164 -3.06 -13.25 3.69
CA TYR A 164 -4.50 -13.41 3.56
C TYR A 164 -5.26 -12.65 4.66
N ASP A 165 -4.75 -12.67 5.89
CA ASP A 165 -5.38 -11.98 7.02
C ASP A 165 -5.35 -10.45 6.86
N ILE A 166 -4.25 -9.90 6.32
CA ILE A 166 -4.16 -8.48 5.92
C ILE A 166 -5.24 -8.16 4.87
N GLN A 167 -5.39 -8.99 3.85
CA GLN A 167 -6.36 -8.76 2.77
C GLN A 167 -7.80 -8.78 3.29
N VAL A 168 -8.15 -9.80 4.08
CA VAL A 168 -9.49 -9.95 4.66
C VAL A 168 -9.80 -8.79 5.59
N LEU A 169 -8.87 -8.42 6.48
CA LEU A 169 -9.11 -7.31 7.41
C LEU A 169 -9.25 -5.98 6.65
N SER A 170 -8.39 -5.72 5.67
CA SER A 170 -8.46 -4.52 4.83
C SER A 170 -9.79 -4.40 4.10
N LEU A 171 -10.27 -5.48 3.48
CA LEU A 171 -11.57 -5.49 2.80
C LEU A 171 -12.73 -5.32 3.79
N SER A 172 -12.62 -5.88 5.00
CA SER A 172 -13.69 -5.78 6.02
C SER A 172 -13.81 -4.39 6.64
N GLN A 173 -12.70 -3.66 6.80
CA GLN A 173 -12.71 -2.30 7.37
C GLN A 173 -12.98 -1.23 6.31
N LEU A 174 -12.74 -1.53 5.02
CA LEU A 174 -12.90 -0.61 3.90
C LEU A 174 -13.83 -1.16 2.80
N PRO A 175 -15.03 -1.70 3.16
CA PRO A 175 -15.86 -2.50 2.23
C PRO A 175 -16.41 -1.67 1.06
N GLU A 176 -16.69 -0.38 1.28
CA GLU A 176 -17.20 0.51 0.23
C GLU A 176 -16.09 1.08 -0.66
N LYS A 177 -14.83 0.88 -0.27
CA LYS A 177 -13.68 1.55 -0.89
C LYS A 177 -12.85 0.58 -1.73
N ILE A 178 -12.56 -0.64 -1.28
CA ILE A 178 -11.60 -1.54 -1.93
C ILE A 178 -12.26 -2.74 -2.63
N TRP A 179 -12.01 -2.93 -3.92
CA TRP A 179 -12.52 -4.06 -4.73
C TRP A 179 -11.61 -5.28 -4.71
N LYS A 180 -10.30 -5.06 -4.77
CA LYS A 180 -9.27 -6.11 -4.74
C LYS A 180 -8.04 -5.55 -4.05
N SER A 181 -7.48 -6.32 -3.13
CA SER A 181 -6.14 -6.09 -2.58
C SER A 181 -5.22 -7.18 -3.13
N THR A 182 -4.12 -6.76 -3.73
CA THR A 182 -3.04 -7.66 -4.18
C THR A 182 -1.82 -7.26 -3.39
N CYS A 183 -1.27 -8.18 -2.60
CA CYS A 183 0.04 -8.02 -2.01
C CYS A 183 0.93 -9.10 -2.66
N PRO A 184 1.42 -8.86 -3.89
CA PRO A 184 1.94 -9.90 -4.77
C PRO A 184 3.34 -10.37 -4.36
N LYS A 185 4.06 -9.61 -3.52
CA LYS A 185 5.45 -9.87 -3.16
C LYS A 185 5.75 -9.48 -1.72
N TRP A 186 6.32 -10.45 -1.01
CA TRP A 186 7.03 -10.32 0.26
C TRP A 186 8.40 -10.89 -0.08
N ASP A 187 9.28 -10.03 -0.60
CA ASP A 187 10.67 -10.40 -0.94
C ASP A 187 11.54 -10.38 0.33
#